data_AF-A0A3A8ZH52-F1
#
_entry.id   AF-A0A3A8ZH52-F1
#
_cell.length_a   1.000
_cell.length_b   1.000
_cell.length_c   1.000
_cell.angle_alpha   90.00
_cell.angle_beta   90.00
_cell.angle_gamma   90.00
#
_symmetry.space_group_name_H-M   'P 1'
#
loop_
_entity.id
_entity.type
_entity.pdbx_description
1 polymer ?
#
loop_
_entity_poly.entity_id
_entity_poly.type
_entity_poly.pdbx_seq_one_letter_code
_entity_poly.pdbx_strand_id
1 'polypeptide(L)'
;MDENFPINRYHFSDLVEHIQKLETVPDIVTDSETEIEFYGGNTIPKEDFIRLLAHFNEIDNLAQNDTKQDYEKHPQFGVKSYQFEPSWVEVSADSVCVEYVGSYINTDFHLTFTYINGEWILEK
;
A
#
# COMPACT_ATOMS: atom_id res chain seq x y z
N MET A 1 16.43 -2.26 -12.74
CA MET A 1 15.55 -2.39 -11.57
C MET A 1 15.46 -3.86 -11.21
N ASP A 2 15.22 -4.18 -9.94
CA ASP A 2 14.90 -5.55 -9.52
C ASP A 2 13.47 -5.85 -9.99
N GLU A 3 13.33 -6.70 -11.00
CA GLU A 3 12.01 -7.06 -11.55
C GLU A 3 11.20 -7.92 -10.59
N ASN A 4 11.85 -8.54 -9.60
CA ASN A 4 11.17 -9.44 -8.68
C ASN A 4 10.57 -8.71 -7.48
N PHE A 5 11.23 -7.64 -7.02
CA PHE A 5 10.83 -6.79 -5.91
C PHE A 5 10.88 -5.31 -6.35
N PRO A 6 9.98 -4.90 -7.27
CA PRO A 6 10.03 -3.55 -7.81
C PRO A 6 9.64 -2.53 -6.75
N ILE A 7 10.34 -1.40 -6.74
CA ILE A 7 10.06 -0.26 -5.87
C ILE A 7 9.35 0.84 -6.67
N ASN A 8 8.56 1.66 -5.97
CA ASN A 8 7.77 2.75 -6.55
C ASN A 8 6.80 2.28 -7.63
N ARG A 9 5.99 1.27 -7.31
CA ARG A 9 5.09 0.59 -8.26
C ARG A 9 3.85 1.40 -8.62
N TYR A 10 3.45 2.34 -7.77
CA TYR A 10 2.14 2.99 -7.87
C TYR A 10 2.23 4.49 -8.15
N HIS A 11 1.25 5.01 -8.89
CA HIS A 11 1.13 6.42 -9.22
C HIS A 11 -0.32 6.88 -9.09
N PHE A 12 -0.71 7.39 -7.92
CA PHE A 12 -2.09 7.83 -7.66
C PHE A 12 -2.36 9.29 -8.05
N SER A 13 -1.64 9.85 -9.04
CA SER A 13 -1.79 11.28 -9.39
C SER A 13 -3.21 11.62 -9.83
N ASP A 14 -3.81 10.78 -10.66
CA ASP A 14 -5.15 11.00 -11.22
C ASP A 14 -6.21 10.89 -10.11
N LEU A 15 -6.03 9.93 -9.20
CA LEU A 15 -6.88 9.80 -8.02
C LEU A 15 -6.75 11.01 -7.08
N VAL A 16 -5.53 11.49 -6.84
CA VAL A 16 -5.29 12.71 -6.06
C VAL A 16 -6.00 13.91 -6.68
N GLU A 17 -5.86 14.11 -8.00
CA GLU A 17 -6.55 15.19 -8.71
C GLU A 17 -8.08 15.08 -8.62
N HIS A 18 -8.61 13.85 -8.64
CA HIS A 18 -10.03 13.60 -8.45
C HIS A 18 -10.47 14.02 -7.05
N ILE A 19 -9.78 13.55 -6.01
CA ILE A 19 -10.12 13.82 -4.61
C ILE A 19 -10.02 15.30 -4.28
N GLN A 20 -9.04 16.01 -4.84
CA GLN A 20 -8.91 17.47 -4.65
C GLN A 20 -10.16 18.24 -5.07
N LYS A 21 -10.86 17.78 -6.12
CA LYS A 21 -12.10 18.38 -6.64
C LYS A 21 -13.33 18.02 -5.82
N LEU A 22 -13.24 17.01 -4.94
CA LEU A 22 -14.34 16.62 -4.06
C LEU A 22 -14.46 17.60 -2.88
N GLU A 23 -15.70 17.91 -2.52
CA GLU A 23 -16.02 18.65 -1.30
C GLU A 23 -15.66 17.81 -0.06
N THR A 24 -15.97 16.51 -0.09
CA THR A 24 -15.70 15.54 0.97
C THR A 24 -15.17 14.23 0.38
N VAL A 25 -14.20 13.62 1.06
CA VAL A 25 -13.71 12.28 0.68
C VAL A 25 -14.78 11.24 1.05
N PRO A 26 -15.14 10.31 0.15
CA PRO A 26 -15.99 9.16 0.47
C PRO A 26 -15.35 8.23 1.50
N ASP A 27 -16.16 7.36 2.11
CA ASP A 27 -15.65 6.28 2.98
C ASP A 27 -14.78 5.28 2.20
N ILE A 28 -15.28 4.86 1.03
CA ILE A 28 -14.58 3.96 0.12
C ILE A 28 -14.18 4.72 -1.13
N VAL A 29 -12.88 4.69 -1.45
CA VAL A 29 -12.31 5.31 -2.63
C VAL A 29 -11.57 4.22 -3.41
N THR A 30 -11.95 3.99 -4.66
CA THR A 30 -11.29 2.99 -5.52
C THR A 30 -10.47 3.70 -6.57
N ASP A 31 -9.21 3.30 -6.71
CA ASP A 31 -8.38 3.74 -7.84
C ASP A 31 -8.74 2.94 -9.09
N SER A 32 -9.02 3.61 -10.20
CA SER A 32 -9.46 2.93 -11.43
C SER A 32 -8.35 2.26 -12.22
N GLU A 33 -7.08 2.62 -11.99
CA GLU A 33 -5.93 2.04 -12.70
C GLU A 33 -5.45 0.75 -12.01
N THR A 34 -5.37 0.80 -10.69
CA THR A 34 -4.80 -0.27 -9.86
C THR A 34 -5.87 -1.18 -9.25
N GLU A 35 -7.15 -0.75 -9.29
CA GLU A 35 -8.29 -1.41 -8.64
C GLU A 35 -8.18 -1.48 -7.09
N ILE A 36 -7.18 -0.82 -6.49
CA ILE A 36 -7.00 -0.79 -5.04
C ILE A 36 -8.14 0.00 -4.40
N GLU A 37 -8.76 -0.60 -3.39
CA GLU A 37 -9.79 0.03 -2.59
C GLU A 37 -9.21 0.62 -1.30
N PHE A 38 -9.49 1.90 -1.06
CA PHE A 38 -9.11 2.62 0.15
C PHE A 38 -10.35 2.82 1.02
N TYR A 39 -10.37 2.17 2.18
CA TYR A 39 -11.42 2.22 3.19
C TYR A 39 -11.09 3.25 4.28
N GLY A 40 -12.10 3.90 4.84
CA GLY A 40 -11.95 4.91 5.88
C GLY A 40 -11.50 6.27 5.35
N GLY A 41 -11.66 6.56 4.06
CA GLY A 41 -11.22 7.83 3.45
C GLY A 41 -11.86 9.08 4.06
N ASN A 42 -13.07 8.95 4.61
CA ASN A 42 -13.79 10.02 5.31
C ASN A 42 -13.47 10.13 6.81
N THR A 43 -12.64 9.24 7.35
CA THR A 43 -12.30 9.19 8.77
C THR A 43 -11.10 10.08 9.12
N ILE A 44 -10.35 10.53 8.11
CA ILE A 44 -9.20 11.43 8.25
C ILE A 44 -9.40 12.71 7.42
N PRO A 45 -8.64 13.79 7.69
CA PRO A 45 -8.65 14.98 6.86
C PRO A 45 -8.30 14.68 5.39
N LYS A 46 -8.95 15.41 4.46
CA LYS A 46 -8.71 15.25 3.02
C LYS A 46 -7.23 15.39 2.66
N GLU A 47 -6.56 16.36 3.28
CA GLU A 47 -5.14 16.63 3.06
C GLU A 47 -4.25 15.46 3.52
N ASP A 48 -4.62 14.77 4.60
CA ASP A 48 -3.90 13.59 5.08
C ASP A 48 -4.13 12.39 4.16
N PHE A 49 -5.34 12.21 3.63
CA PHE A 49 -5.62 11.17 2.63
C PHE A 49 -4.86 11.41 1.32
N ILE A 50 -4.83 12.67 0.84
CA ILE A 50 -4.02 13.04 -0.34
C ILE A 50 -2.52 12.80 -0.08
N ARG A 51 -2.02 13.12 1.12
CA ARG A 51 -0.63 12.84 1.49
C ARG A 51 -0.36 11.34 1.48
N LEU A 52 -1.26 10.52 2.02
CA LEU A 52 -1.13 9.07 1.97
C LEU A 52 -0.98 8.58 0.52
N LEU A 53 -1.87 8.99 -0.39
CA LEU A 53 -1.80 8.58 -1.79
C LEU A 53 -0.50 9.01 -2.47
N ALA A 54 -0.06 10.25 -2.23
CA ALA A 54 1.18 10.78 -2.79
C ALA A 54 2.43 10.04 -2.30
N HIS A 55 2.37 9.48 -1.08
CA HIS A 55 3.48 8.79 -0.42
C HIS A 55 3.25 7.29 -0.27
N PHE A 56 2.26 6.70 -0.94
CA PHE A 56 1.90 5.29 -0.79
C PHE A 56 3.06 4.35 -1.13
N ASN A 57 3.91 4.74 -2.08
CA ASN A 57 5.10 3.97 -2.42
C ASN A 57 6.08 3.82 -1.24
N GLU A 58 6.08 4.72 -0.25
CA GLU A 58 6.91 4.53 0.95
C GLU A 58 6.45 3.30 1.74
N ILE A 59 5.14 3.08 1.83
CA ILE A 59 4.52 1.90 2.46
C ILE A 59 4.79 0.64 1.62
N ASP A 60 4.49 0.68 0.32
CA ASP A 60 4.68 -0.47 -0.56
C ASP A 60 6.16 -0.89 -0.64
N ASN A 61 7.08 0.06 -0.68
CA ASN A 61 8.51 -0.23 -0.68
C ASN A 61 8.95 -0.95 0.60
N LEU A 62 8.36 -0.64 1.77
CA LEU A 62 8.64 -1.37 3.01
C LEU A 62 8.18 -2.82 2.91
N ALA A 63 6.98 -3.06 2.37
CA ALA A 63 6.46 -4.41 2.14
C ALA A 63 7.32 -5.21 1.16
N GLN A 64 7.72 -4.61 0.05
CA GLN A 64 8.60 -5.23 -0.95
C GLN A 64 9.97 -5.58 -0.36
N ASN A 65 10.54 -4.69 0.46
CA ASN A 65 11.81 -4.94 1.12
C ASN A 65 11.73 -6.03 2.18
N ASP A 66 10.67 -6.05 3.00
CA ASP A 66 10.47 -7.11 4.00
C ASP A 66 10.30 -8.48 3.32
N THR A 67 9.51 -8.52 2.27
CA THR A 67 9.29 -9.72 1.46
C THR A 67 10.57 -10.21 0.79
N LYS A 68 11.38 -9.30 0.23
CA LYS A 68 12.70 -9.62 -0.32
C LYS A 68 13.63 -10.21 0.73
N GLN A 69 13.66 -9.64 1.93
CA GLN A 69 14.48 -10.16 3.03
C GLN A 69 14.02 -11.56 3.46
N ASP A 70 12.73 -11.88 3.39
CA ASP A 70 12.25 -13.23 3.68
C ASP A 70 12.62 -14.23 2.56
N TYR A 71 12.48 -13.83 1.30
CA TYR A 71 12.96 -14.63 0.16
C TYR A 71 14.46 -14.94 0.26
N GLU A 72 15.29 -13.95 0.61
CA GLU A 72 16.74 -14.14 0.75
C GLU A 72 17.09 -15.14 1.86
N LYS A 73 16.24 -15.29 2.88
CA LYS A 73 16.38 -16.32 3.93
C LYS A 73 15.85 -17.68 3.50
N HIS A 74 14.86 -17.72 2.61
CA HIS A 74 14.16 -18.93 2.21
C HIS A 74 14.03 -19.10 0.68
N PRO A 75 15.14 -19.05 -0.08
CA PRO A 75 15.09 -19.04 -1.54
C PRO A 75 14.51 -20.33 -2.14
N GLN A 76 14.48 -21.43 -1.39
CA GLN A 76 13.95 -22.72 -1.81
C GLN A 76 12.46 -22.70 -2.19
N PHE A 77 11.69 -21.73 -1.69
CA PHE A 77 10.27 -21.59 -2.05
C PHE A 77 10.05 -20.90 -3.40
N GLY A 78 11.11 -20.36 -4.00
CA GLY A 78 11.08 -19.66 -5.29
C GLY A 78 10.47 -18.27 -5.19
N VAL A 79 10.99 -17.34 -6.02
CA VAL A 79 10.65 -15.92 -5.95
C VAL A 79 9.16 -15.60 -6.14
N LYS A 80 8.43 -16.43 -6.91
CA LYS A 80 6.99 -16.26 -7.13
C LYS A 80 6.15 -16.40 -5.86
N SER A 81 6.66 -17.12 -4.86
CA SER A 81 6.00 -17.25 -3.55
C SER A 81 6.11 -15.97 -2.71
N TYR A 82 6.82 -14.97 -3.21
CA TYR A 82 7.18 -13.71 -2.56
C TYR A 82 6.78 -12.49 -3.41
N GLN A 83 5.88 -12.67 -4.37
CA GLN A 83 5.38 -11.59 -5.22
C GLN A 83 3.94 -11.32 -4.85
N PHE A 84 3.71 -10.13 -4.31
CA PHE A 84 2.43 -9.72 -3.76
C PHE A 84 2.02 -8.33 -4.26
N GLU A 85 0.72 -8.13 -4.33
CA GLU A 85 0.09 -6.88 -4.73
C GLU A 85 -0.92 -6.46 -3.65
N PRO A 86 -0.98 -5.16 -3.31
CA PRO A 86 -2.00 -4.64 -2.43
C PRO A 86 -3.38 -4.82 -3.10
N SER A 87 -4.35 -5.27 -2.32
CA SER A 87 -5.74 -5.50 -2.72
C SER A 87 -6.63 -4.39 -2.17
N TRP A 88 -6.54 -4.15 -0.86
CA TRP A 88 -7.19 -3.01 -0.22
C TRP A 88 -6.34 -2.38 0.88
N VAL A 89 -6.70 -1.17 1.24
CA VAL A 89 -6.03 -0.31 2.22
C VAL A 89 -7.07 0.26 3.19
N GLU A 90 -6.94 -0.03 4.48
CA GLU A 90 -7.74 0.64 5.52
C GLU A 90 -6.92 1.76 6.13
N VAL A 91 -7.48 2.96 6.11
CA VAL A 91 -6.82 4.18 6.54
C VAL A 91 -7.37 4.64 7.87
N SER A 92 -6.47 4.97 8.80
CA SER A 92 -6.78 5.64 10.05
C SER A 92 -5.86 6.84 10.27
N ALA A 93 -6.04 7.57 11.37
CA ALA A 93 -5.30 8.81 11.64
C ALA A 93 -3.77 8.63 11.64
N ASP A 94 -3.28 7.57 12.29
CA ASP A 94 -1.85 7.36 12.54
C ASP A 94 -1.32 6.03 11.95
N SER A 95 -2.22 5.19 11.41
CA SER A 95 -1.85 3.90 10.83
C SER A 95 -2.62 3.57 9.56
N VAL A 96 -2.01 2.70 8.76
CA VAL A 96 -2.58 2.14 7.54
C VAL A 96 -2.42 0.63 7.60
N CYS A 97 -3.51 -0.09 7.38
CA CYS A 97 -3.48 -1.54 7.18
C CYS A 97 -3.62 -1.82 5.70
N VAL A 98 -2.75 -2.66 5.13
CA VAL A 98 -2.79 -3.05 3.72
C VAL A 98 -2.93 -4.55 3.64
N GLU A 99 -3.97 -5.03 2.95
CA GLU A 99 -4.05 -6.42 2.51
C GLU A 99 -3.19 -6.59 1.26
N TYR A 100 -2.33 -7.60 1.28
CA TYR A 100 -1.55 -8.05 0.14
C TYR A 100 -2.01 -9.44 -0.28
N VAL A 101 -2.18 -9.63 -1.59
CA VAL A 101 -2.54 -10.91 -2.21
C VAL A 101 -1.39 -11.43 -3.07
N GLY A 102 -1.22 -12.75 -3.11
CA GLY A 102 -0.21 -13.42 -3.93
C GLY A 102 -0.51 -13.34 -5.42
N SER A 103 0.42 -12.78 -6.20
CA SER A 103 0.27 -12.70 -7.67
C SER A 103 0.32 -14.09 -8.35
N TYR A 104 0.95 -15.08 -7.70
CA TYR A 104 1.15 -16.44 -8.26
C TYR A 104 0.74 -17.57 -7.32
N ILE A 105 0.36 -17.24 -6.09
CA ILE A 105 0.01 -18.21 -5.06
C ILE A 105 -1.27 -17.75 -4.38
N ASN A 106 -2.10 -18.73 -3.98
CA ASN A 106 -3.35 -18.43 -3.30
C ASN A 106 -3.10 -18.15 -1.81
N THR A 107 -2.66 -16.93 -1.51
CA THR A 107 -2.45 -16.44 -0.15
C THR A 107 -2.79 -14.96 -0.08
N ASP A 108 -3.23 -14.55 1.10
CA ASP A 108 -3.43 -13.17 1.51
C ASP A 108 -2.81 -12.96 2.90
N PHE A 109 -2.40 -11.73 3.18
CA PHE A 109 -1.96 -11.31 4.51
C PHE A 109 -2.09 -9.80 4.67
N HIS A 110 -2.02 -9.34 5.90
CA HIS A 110 -2.16 -7.92 6.25
C HIS A 110 -0.85 -7.41 6.84
N LEU A 111 -0.44 -6.22 6.42
CA LEU A 111 0.65 -5.47 7.04
C LEU A 111 0.12 -4.14 7.56
N THR A 112 0.47 -3.83 8.80
CA THR A 112 0.14 -2.55 9.43
C THR A 112 1.37 -1.65 9.42
N PHE A 113 1.15 -0.40 9.05
CA PHE A 113 2.17 0.63 9.00
C PHE A 113 1.75 1.81 9.87
N THR A 114 2.68 2.36 10.63
CA THR A 114 2.44 3.56 11.44
C THR A 114 3.32 4.72 10.99
N TYR A 115 2.77 5.93 11.06
CA TYR A 115 3.49 7.14 10.69
C TYR A 115 4.08 7.80 11.95
N ILE A 116 5.40 7.71 12.11
CA ILE A 116 6.10 8.17 13.31
C ILE A 116 7.22 9.13 12.89
N ASN A 117 7.22 10.34 13.45
CA ASN A 117 8.26 11.36 13.22
C ASN A 117 8.53 11.70 11.74
N GLY A 118 7.52 11.59 10.88
CA GLY A 118 7.65 11.91 9.46
C GLY A 118 8.01 10.73 8.56
N GLU A 119 8.05 9.51 9.09
CA GLU A 119 8.40 8.31 8.34
C GLU A 119 7.36 7.20 8.60
N TRP A 120 7.09 6.39 7.58
CA TRP A 120 6.33 5.16 7.72
C TRP A 120 7.19 4.02 8.26
N ILE A 121 6.64 3.26 9.19
CA ILE A 121 7.29 2.09 9.81
C ILE A 121 6.37 0.89 9.69
N LEU A 122 6.90 -0.23 9.21
CA LEU A 122 6.21 -1.52 9.23
C LEU A 122 6.19 -2.09 10.67
N GLU A 123 5.00 -2.38 11.18
CA GLU A 123 4.82 -3.06 12.47
C GLU A 123 5.10 -4.56 12.32
N LYS A 124 5.83 -5.15 13.27
CA LYS A 124 6.21 -6.58 13.30
C LYS A 124 5.65 -7.29 14.52
#